data_AF-A0A2N3W763-F1
#
_entry.id   AF-A0A2N3W763-F1
#
_cell.length_a   1.000
_cell.length_b   1.000
_cell.length_c   1.000
_cell.angle_alpha   90.00
_cell.angle_beta   90.00
_cell.angle_gamma   90.00
#
_symmetry.space_group_name_H-M   'P 1'
#
loop_
_entity.id
_entity.type
_entity.pdbx_description
1 polymer ?
#
loop_
_entity_poly.entity_id
_entity_poly.type
_entity_poly.pdbx_seq_one_letter_code
_entity_poly.pdbx_strand_id
1 'polypeptide(L)' 'MHRLRNPRPPLAATSCRAVGCNGNPDQKWLYSPISGNSFRLLNLNSGLCLGIENASTAWNATAVQCECNGNADQNWHF' A
#
# COMPACT_ATOMS: atom_id res chain seq x y z
N MET A 1 30.66 -24.20 18.90
CA MET A 1 29.28 -23.67 18.76
C MET A 1 29.35 -22.41 17.89
N HIS A 2 29.14 -22.54 16.59
CA HIS A 2 29.16 -21.40 15.65
C HIS A 2 27.80 -21.40 14.95
N ARG A 3 26.90 -20.48 15.32
CA ARG A 3 25.63 -20.31 14.61
C ARG A 3 25.92 -19.60 13.30
N LEU A 4 25.74 -20.30 12.19
CA LEU A 4 25.74 -19.71 10.86
C LEU A 4 24.60 -18.69 10.79
N ARG A 5 24.95 -17.40 10.64
CA ARG A 5 23.99 -16.37 10.26
C ARG A 5 23.57 -16.68 8.82
N ASN A 6 22.33 -17.09 8.65
CA ASN A 6 21.74 -17.37 7.35
C ASN A 6 21.90 -16.12 6.45
N PRO A 7 22.54 -16.21 5.27
CA PRO A 7 22.63 -15.07 4.38
C PRO A 7 21.23 -14.71 3.89
N ARG A 8 20.87 -13.44 3.98
CA ARG A 8 19.59 -12.91 3.47
C ARG A 8 19.51 -13.23 1.98
N PRO A 9 18.44 -13.87 1.47
CA PRO A 9 18.27 -14.02 0.03
C PRO A 9 18.22 -12.63 -0.62
N PRO A 10 18.78 -12.46 -1.84
CA PRO A 10 18.74 -11.19 -2.53
C PRO A 10 17.30 -10.76 -2.73
N LEU A 11 17.00 -9.52 -2.36
CA LEU A 11 15.71 -8.88 -2.55
C LEU A 11 15.45 -8.81 -4.06
N ALA A 12 14.71 -9.78 -4.60
CA ALA A 12 14.07 -9.61 -5.89
C ALA A 12 13.17 -8.39 -5.73
N ALA A 13 13.59 -7.26 -6.30
CA ALA A 13 12.81 -6.05 -6.30
C ALA A 13 11.53 -6.33 -7.08
N THR A 14 10.42 -6.53 -6.37
CA THR A 14 9.09 -6.34 -6.95
C THR A 14 9.11 -4.96 -7.60
N SER A 15 8.94 -4.89 -8.91
CA SER A 15 9.07 -3.64 -9.66
C SER A 15 8.05 -2.64 -9.13
N CYS A 16 8.49 -1.61 -8.42
CA CYS A 16 7.71 -0.40 -8.24
C CYS A 16 7.66 0.33 -9.59
N ARG A 17 6.62 0.06 -10.39
CA ARG A 17 6.38 0.80 -11.63
C ARG A 17 5.83 2.20 -11.28
N ALA A 18 6.73 3.11 -10.94
CA ALA A 18 6.41 4.51 -10.78
C ALA A 18 6.44 5.18 -12.16
N VAL A 19 5.29 5.65 -12.64
CA VAL A 19 5.22 6.59 -13.76
C VAL A 19 5.47 7.99 -13.17
N GLY A 20 6.26 8.82 -13.86
CA GLY A 20 6.50 10.20 -13.41
C GLY A 20 5.17 10.94 -13.17
N CYS A 21 5.17 11.84 -12.19
CA CYS A 21 4.00 12.66 -11.87
C CYS A 21 3.57 13.47 -13.11
N ASN A 22 2.51 13.05 -13.78
CA ASN A 22 2.01 13.63 -15.03
C ASN A 22 0.83 14.59 -14.79
N GLY A 23 0.43 14.77 -13.52
CA GLY A 23 -0.66 15.65 -13.13
C GLY A 23 -2.05 15.05 -13.33
N ASN A 24 -2.16 13.84 -13.86
CA ASN A 24 -3.44 13.17 -14.04
C ASN A 24 -4.02 12.67 -12.71
N PRO A 25 -5.35 12.53 -12.60
CA PRO A 25 -6.00 12.09 -11.37
C PRO A 25 -5.59 10.68 -10.90
N ASP A 26 -5.11 9.80 -11.79
CA ASP A 26 -4.72 8.42 -11.44
C ASP A 26 -3.49 8.35 -10.53
N GLN A 27 -2.73 9.43 -10.44
CA GLN A 27 -1.57 9.57 -9.57
C GLN A 27 -1.85 10.44 -8.34
N LYS A 28 -3.08 10.96 -8.21
CA LYS A 28 -3.49 11.81 -7.10
C LYS A 28 -4.34 11.01 -6.13
N TRP A 29 -4.02 11.14 -4.85
CA TRP A 29 -4.71 10.45 -3.78
C TRP A 29 -5.36 11.47 -2.85
N LEU A 30 -6.65 11.31 -2.61
CA LEU A 30 -7.39 12.05 -1.61
C LEU A 30 -7.17 11.42 -0.24
N TYR A 31 -6.71 12.25 0.70
CA TYR A 31 -6.66 11.92 2.11
C TYR A 31 -8.07 12.03 2.71
N SER A 32 -8.58 10.92 3.25
CA SER A 32 -9.91 10.88 3.90
C SER A 32 -9.76 10.43 5.36
N PRO A 33 -9.88 11.34 6.35
CA PRO A 33 -9.70 11.00 7.76
C PRO A 33 -10.83 10.09 8.27
N ILE A 34 -10.49 9.12 9.13
CA ILE A 34 -11.46 8.26 9.83
C ILE A 34 -11.61 8.74 11.28
N SER A 35 -10.53 8.65 12.06
CA SER A 35 -10.48 9.07 13.46
C SER A 35 -9.03 9.11 13.97
N GLY A 36 -8.71 10.06 14.85
CA GLY A 36 -7.35 10.23 15.38
C GLY A 36 -6.31 10.32 14.26
N ASN A 37 -5.32 9.43 14.28
CA ASN A 37 -4.26 9.35 13.27
C ASN A 37 -4.59 8.40 12.10
N SER A 38 -5.82 7.86 12.03
CA SER A 38 -6.22 6.90 11.00
C SER A 38 -6.94 7.57 9.83
N PHE A 39 -6.62 7.13 8.61
CA PHE A 39 -7.15 7.67 7.36
C PHE A 39 -7.24 6.61 6.25
N ARG A 40 -7.95 6.95 5.17
CA ARG A 40 -7.97 6.22 3.91
C ARG A 40 -7.36 7.07 2.79
N LEU A 41 -6.82 6.38 1.79
CA LEU A 41 -6.34 6.99 0.57
C LEU A 41 -7.24 6.58 -0.58
N LEU A 42 -7.92 7.55 -1.19
CA LEU A 42 -8.80 7.31 -2.34
C LEU A 42 -8.11 7.80 -3.60
N ASN A 43 -8.07 6.99 -4.65
CA ASN A 43 -7.53 7.43 -5.92
C ASN A 43 -8.50 8.42 -6.59
N LEU A 44 -8.03 9.59 -7.02
CA LEU A 44 -8.92 10.61 -7.58
C LEU A 44 -9.49 10.22 -8.96
N ASN A 45 -8.87 9.29 -9.69
CA ASN A 45 -9.40 8.82 -10.95
C ASN A 45 -10.51 7.77 -10.77
N SER A 46 -10.29 6.77 -9.91
CA SER A 46 -11.21 5.64 -9.75
C SER A 46 -12.22 5.79 -8.62
N GLY A 47 -11.94 6.64 -7.63
CA GLY A 47 -12.71 6.70 -6.38
C GLY A 47 -12.47 5.51 -5.44
N LEU A 48 -11.60 4.57 -5.79
CA LEU A 48 -11.30 3.37 -5.01
C LEU A 48 -10.26 3.63 -3.92
N CYS A 49 -10.31 2.82 -2.85
CA CYS A 49 -9.37 2.90 -1.74
C CYS A 49 -8.08 2.14 -2.03
N LEU A 50 -6.96 2.63 -1.52
CA LEU A 50 -5.71 1.88 -1.43
C LEU A 50 -5.83 0.85 -0.32
N GLY A 51 -5.71 -0.43 -0.67
CA GLY A 51 -5.70 -1.55 0.26
C GLY A 51 -4.54 -2.50 0.04
N ILE A 52 -4.30 -3.42 0.98
CA ILE A 52 -3.36 -4.53 0.81
C ILE A 52 -4.10 -5.78 0.33
N GLU A 53 -3.60 -6.38 -0.75
CA GLU A 53 -4.18 -7.58 -1.36
C GLU A 53 -4.34 -8.70 -0.32
N ASN A 54 -5.56 -9.25 -0.23
CA ASN A 54 -5.95 -10.30 0.72
C ASN A 54 -5.66 -9.97 2.20
N ALA A 55 -5.56 -8.68 2.56
CA ALA A 55 -5.17 -8.23 3.91
C ALA A 55 -3.84 -8.85 4.40
N SER A 56 -2.92 -9.12 3.46
CA SER A 56 -1.63 -9.74 3.77
C SER A 56 -0.78 -8.88 4.72
N THR A 57 -0.19 -9.53 5.72
CA THR A 57 0.79 -8.92 6.64
C THR A 57 2.23 -9.23 6.25
N ALA A 58 2.43 -9.90 5.11
CA ALA A 58 3.75 -10.25 4.62
C ALA A 58 4.52 -9.00 4.16
N TRP A 59 5.84 -9.07 4.28
CA TRP A 59 6.72 -8.08 3.70
C TRP A 59 6.54 -8.03 2.18
N ASN A 60 6.50 -6.82 1.62
CA ASN A 60 6.25 -6.57 0.20
C ASN A 60 4.88 -7.07 -0.29
N ALA A 61 3.87 -7.12 0.59
CA ALA A 61 2.50 -7.36 0.16
C ALA A 61 2.06 -6.35 -0.90
N THR A 62 1.34 -6.84 -1.90
CA THR A 62 0.85 -6.04 -3.01
C THR A 62 -0.19 -5.03 -2.52
N ALA A 63 0.04 -3.75 -2.78
CA ALA A 63 -0.99 -2.73 -2.62
C ALA A 63 -1.85 -2.66 -3.89
N VAL A 64 -3.17 -2.59 -3.71
CA VAL A 64 -4.18 -2.63 -4.77
C VAL A 64 -5.20 -1.50 -4.60
N GLN A 65 -5.93 -1.20 -5.67
CA GLN A 65 -7.13 -0.36 -5.61
C GLN A 65 -8.36 -1.26 -5.53
N CYS A 66 -9.19 -1.09 -4.50
CA CYS A 66 -10.40 -1.87 -4.30
C CYS A 66 -11.52 -1.01 -3.68
N GLU A 67 -12.75 -1.54 -3.68
CA GLU A 67 -13.89 -0.85 -3.08
C GLU A 67 -13.61 -0.51 -1.62
N CYS A 68 -13.93 0.73 -1.25
CA CYS A 68 -13.79 1.21 0.12
C CYS A 68 -14.80 0.48 1.03
N ASN A 69 -14.35 -0.55 1.74
CA ASN A 69 -15.20 -1.37 2.63
C ASN A 69 -14.94 -1.08 4.12
N GLY A 70 -13.89 -0.33 4.43
CA GLY A 70 -13.54 0.09 5.78
C GLY A 70 -12.82 -0.95 6.62
N ASN A 71 -12.43 -2.06 6.02
CA ASN A 71 -11.59 -3.07 6.65
C ASN A 71 -10.20 -2.51 6.98
N ALA A 72 -9.51 -3.21 7.88
CA ALA A 72 -8.19 -2.81 8.38
C ALA A 72 -7.12 -2.74 7.28
N ASP A 73 -7.24 -3.54 6.22
CA ASP A 73 -6.32 -3.54 5.07
C ASP A 73 -6.37 -2.25 4.24
N GLN A 74 -7.36 -1.37 4.49
CA GLN A 74 -7.52 -0.07 3.83
C GLN A 74 -7.36 1.12 4.79
N ASN A 75 -7.03 0.87 6.07
CA ASN A 75 -6.92 1.90 7.10
C ASN A 75 -5.44 2.15 7.42
N TRP A 76 -4.97 3.34 7.06
CA TRP A 76 -3.58 3.78 7.19
C TRP A 76 -3.43 4.71 8.40
N HIS A 77 -2.23 4.78 8.97
CA HIS A 77 -1.94 5.63 10.12
C HIS A 77 -0.52 6.23 10.03
N PHE A 78 -0.31 7.36 10.71
CA PHE A 78 0.99 8.01 10.90
C PHE A 78 1.69 7.55 12.18
#